data_AF-A0A6I4ZPQ7-F1
#
_entry.id   AF-A0A6I4ZPQ7-F1
#
_cell.length_a   1.000
_cell.length_b   1.000
_cell.length_c   1.000
_cell.angle_alpha   90.00
_cell.angle_beta   90.00
_cell.angle_gamma   90.00
#
_symmetry.space_group_name_H-M   'P 1'
#
loop_
_entity.id
_entity.type
_entity.pdbx_description
1 polymer ?
#
loop_
_entity_poly.entity_id
_entity_poly.type
_entity_poly.pdbx_seq_one_letter_code
_entity_poly.pdbx_strand_id
1 'polypeptide(L)'
;MTALDAIKQRTFPVKYRNRDGDLMSGTAFVIDHQGKEYLVTAHHIVTDDAPSSRIEVFHGGKWIEEWYTLVGLGPVLSDRSSKVDVAVLKLWNSLPTGASVAVSSAGLVDGQVVHILGFPTAKSAFSTVTVVTGTFTGFRDEESCMHFEAEATKGMSGGPVVFVPEGQSSSEPRIAGVVAHIPSTPCSVPLPSTMAAYDIRRAIDLI
;
A
#
# COMPACT_ATOMS: atom_id res chain seq x y z
N MET A 1 17.63 -14.96 -2.52
CA MET A 1 16.75 -13.84 -2.08
C MET A 1 15.33 -14.33 -2.25
N THR A 2 14.50 -14.26 -1.20
CA THR A 2 13.09 -14.68 -1.34
C THR A 2 12.30 -13.58 -2.05
N ALA A 3 11.20 -13.91 -2.72
CA ALA A 3 10.32 -12.91 -3.32
C ALA A 3 9.70 -11.97 -2.27
N LEU A 4 9.53 -12.42 -1.02
CA LEU A 4 9.15 -11.54 0.09
C LEU A 4 10.25 -10.51 0.42
N ASP A 5 11.53 -10.87 0.28
CA ASP A 5 12.64 -9.93 0.46
C ASP A 5 12.66 -8.87 -0.66
N ALA A 6 12.30 -9.24 -1.89
CA ALA A 6 12.16 -8.29 -2.99
C ALA A 6 11.05 -7.26 -2.71
N ILE A 7 9.91 -7.70 -2.14
CA ILE A 7 8.84 -6.78 -1.73
C ILE A 7 9.28 -5.86 -0.59
N LYS A 8 10.02 -6.38 0.40
CA LYS A 8 10.57 -5.55 1.49
C LYS A 8 11.51 -4.46 0.95
N GLN A 9 12.36 -4.77 -0.03
CA GLN A 9 13.24 -3.79 -0.66
C GLN A 9 12.49 -2.72 -1.48
N ARG A 10 11.23 -2.97 -1.82
CA ARG A 10 10.34 -2.05 -2.51
C ARG A 10 9.39 -1.31 -1.59
N THR A 11 9.45 -1.53 -0.27
CA THR A 11 8.53 -0.95 0.71
C THR A 11 9.27 0.08 1.56
N PHE A 12 8.76 1.31 1.60
CA PHE A 12 9.42 2.46 2.19
C PHE A 12 8.54 3.18 3.21
N PRO A 13 9.13 3.71 4.30
CA PRO A 13 8.45 4.69 5.14
C PRO A 13 8.37 6.01 4.37
N VAL A 14 7.23 6.67 4.43
CA VAL A 14 7.02 7.97 3.77
C VAL A 14 6.45 9.00 4.73
N LYS A 15 6.79 10.27 4.46
CA LYS A 15 6.14 11.43 5.07
C LYS A 15 5.72 12.40 3.98
N TYR A 16 4.61 13.06 4.24
CA TYR A 16 4.08 14.10 3.37
C TYR A 16 3.68 15.29 4.21
N ARG A 17 4.09 16.48 3.77
CA ARG A 17 3.63 17.73 4.39
C ARG A 17 2.59 18.35 3.48
N ASN A 18 1.38 18.50 3.99
CA ASN A 18 0.30 19.09 3.22
C ASN A 18 0.45 20.62 3.09
N ARG A 19 -0.41 21.27 2.30
CA ARG A 19 -0.39 22.73 2.09
C ARG A 19 -0.62 23.53 3.38
N ASP A 20 -1.36 22.97 4.33
CA ASP A 20 -1.64 23.57 5.63
C ASP A 20 -0.48 23.38 6.63
N GLY A 21 0.54 22.60 6.26
CA GLY A 21 1.73 22.34 7.05
C GLY A 21 1.66 21.09 7.92
N ASP A 22 0.55 20.36 7.90
CA ASP A 22 0.37 19.11 8.64
C ASP A 22 1.28 18.01 8.08
N LEU A 23 1.84 17.21 8.98
CA LEU A 23 2.72 16.10 8.63
C LEU A 23 1.94 14.78 8.69
N MET A 24 1.74 14.18 7.53
CA MET A 24 1.23 12.82 7.37
C MET A 24 2.40 11.84 7.25
N SER A 25 2.21 10.62 7.73
CA SER A 25 3.23 9.57 7.66
C SER A 25 2.59 8.20 7.51
N GLY A 26 3.25 7.33 6.77
CA GLY A 26 2.75 6.00 6.47
C GLY A 26 3.79 5.16 5.75
N THR A 27 3.29 4.21 4.99
CA THR A 27 4.07 3.30 4.16
C THR A 27 3.73 3.55 2.68
N ALA A 28 4.71 3.38 1.81
CA ALA A 28 4.50 3.30 0.37
C ALA A 28 5.32 2.15 -0.21
N PHE A 29 4.98 1.69 -1.41
CA PHE A 29 5.77 0.67 -2.09
C PHE A 29 5.82 0.89 -3.60
N VAL A 30 6.89 0.41 -4.22
CA VAL A 30 7.10 0.54 -5.67
C VAL A 30 6.57 -0.68 -6.41
N ILE A 31 5.76 -0.44 -7.42
CA ILE A 31 5.33 -1.43 -8.41
C ILE A 31 5.89 -1.12 -9.79
N ASP A 32 6.09 -2.16 -10.59
CA ASP A 32 6.39 -2.03 -12.01
C ASP A 32 5.12 -2.28 -12.83
N HIS A 33 4.77 -1.36 -13.72
CA HIS A 33 3.66 -1.55 -14.65
C HIS A 33 4.03 -1.01 -16.04
N GLN A 34 3.94 -1.85 -17.07
CA GLN A 34 4.28 -1.52 -18.46
C GLN A 34 5.69 -0.87 -18.61
N GLY A 35 6.67 -1.38 -17.87
CA GLY A 35 8.06 -0.89 -17.92
C GLY A 35 8.31 0.44 -17.22
N LYS A 36 7.37 0.91 -16.40
CA LYS A 36 7.52 2.13 -15.58
C LYS A 36 7.34 1.78 -14.10
N GLU A 37 8.09 2.49 -13.26
CA GLU A 37 7.97 2.39 -11.80
C GLU A 37 6.97 3.42 -11.28
N TYR A 38 6.12 2.97 -10.35
CA TYR A 38 5.15 3.80 -9.66
C TYR A 38 5.23 3.56 -8.16
N LEU A 39 5.18 4.64 -7.39
CA LEU A 39 5.08 4.60 -5.94
C LEU A 39 3.59 4.60 -5.55
N VAL A 40 3.15 3.53 -4.89
CA VAL A 40 1.78 3.34 -4.42
C VAL A 40 1.72 3.59 -2.92
N THR A 41 0.70 4.31 -2.46
CA THR A 41 0.43 4.56 -1.04
C THR A 41 -1.07 4.78 -0.81
N ALA A 42 -1.47 5.07 0.42
CA ALA A 42 -2.84 5.46 0.75
C ALA A 42 -3.09 6.94 0.40
N HIS A 43 -4.27 7.25 -0.12
CA HIS A 43 -4.61 8.62 -0.52
C HIS A 43 -4.56 9.60 0.66
N HIS A 44 -5.04 9.21 1.84
CA HIS A 44 -4.99 10.08 3.02
C HIS A 44 -3.57 10.44 3.49
N ILE A 45 -2.52 9.81 2.96
CA ILE A 45 -1.13 10.25 3.21
C ILE A 45 -0.78 11.45 2.32
N VAL A 46 -1.30 11.53 1.10
CA VAL A 46 -0.99 12.56 0.09
C VAL A 46 -2.24 13.37 -0.23
N THR A 47 -2.63 14.25 0.70
CA THR A 47 -3.99 14.82 0.78
C THR A 47 -4.29 16.01 -0.13
N ASP A 48 -3.30 16.62 -0.78
CA ASP A 48 -3.51 17.93 -1.43
C ASP A 48 -4.03 17.86 -2.88
N ASP A 49 -4.30 16.65 -3.38
CA ASP A 49 -4.69 16.34 -4.78
C ASP A 49 -3.86 17.13 -5.81
N ALA A 50 -2.63 17.50 -5.45
CA ALA A 50 -1.78 18.36 -6.25
C ALA A 50 -1.21 17.55 -7.41
N PRO A 51 -1.21 18.07 -8.64
CA PRO A 51 -0.69 17.32 -9.80
C PRO A 51 0.80 16.98 -9.65
N SER A 52 1.54 17.78 -8.87
CA SER A 52 2.91 17.51 -8.47
C SER A 52 3.19 18.11 -7.10
N SER A 53 3.96 17.40 -6.28
CA SER A 53 4.42 17.88 -4.97
C SER A 53 5.68 17.12 -4.56
N ARG A 54 6.05 17.23 -3.28
CA ARG A 54 7.18 16.55 -2.66
C ARG A 54 6.70 15.54 -1.64
N ILE A 55 7.40 14.42 -1.56
CA ILE A 55 7.21 13.40 -0.53
C ILE A 55 8.59 13.06 0.05
N GLU A 56 8.70 12.86 1.36
CA GLU A 56 9.93 12.37 1.95
C GLU A 56 9.89 10.84 2.01
N VAL A 57 10.87 10.18 1.41
CA VAL A 57 11.04 8.73 1.43
C VAL A 57 12.26 8.39 2.28
N PHE A 58 12.13 7.49 3.25
CA PHE A 58 13.28 7.03 4.01
C PHE A 58 13.99 5.87 3.28
N HIS A 59 15.19 6.11 2.77
CA HIS A 59 16.02 5.07 2.18
C HIS A 59 17.51 5.39 2.35
N GLY A 60 18.35 4.35 2.37
CA GLY A 60 19.79 4.52 2.62
C GLY A 60 20.11 5.15 3.99
N GLY A 61 19.25 4.96 4.99
CA GLY A 61 19.44 5.46 6.35
C GLY A 61 19.09 6.94 6.58
N LYS A 62 18.46 7.61 5.60
CA LYS A 62 18.06 9.02 5.71
C LYS A 62 16.73 9.29 5.02
N TRP A 63 16.07 10.38 5.43
CA TRP A 63 14.92 10.94 4.71
C TRP A 63 15.42 11.70 3.50
N ILE A 64 14.84 11.42 2.33
CA ILE A 64 15.16 12.05 1.06
C ILE A 64 13.87 12.64 0.51
N GLU A 65 13.91 13.92 0.17
CA GLU A 65 12.79 14.61 -0.46
C GLU A 65 12.78 14.27 -1.95
N GLU A 66 11.68 13.67 -2.42
CA GLU A 66 11.48 13.30 -3.81
C GLU A 66 10.31 14.08 -4.41
N TRP A 67 10.52 14.59 -5.62
CA TRP A 67 9.44 15.15 -6.42
C TRP A 67 8.62 14.04 -7.05
N TYR A 68 7.31 14.23 -7.08
CA TYR A 68 6.39 13.30 -7.73
C TYR A 68 5.38 14.02 -8.61
N THR A 69 4.87 13.27 -9.59
CA THR A 69 3.64 13.58 -10.32
C THR A 69 2.54 12.65 -9.83
N LEU A 70 1.39 13.20 -9.45
CA LEU A 70 0.22 12.42 -9.09
C LEU A 70 -0.37 11.81 -10.38
N VAL A 71 -0.35 10.48 -10.49
CA VAL A 71 -0.85 9.79 -11.68
C VAL A 71 -2.33 9.50 -11.55
N GLY A 72 -2.76 9.10 -10.36
CA GLY A 72 -4.17 8.94 -10.07
C GLY A 72 -4.46 8.75 -8.59
N LEU A 73 -5.73 8.96 -8.27
CA LEU A 73 -6.34 8.69 -6.98
C LEU A 73 -7.47 7.70 -7.20
N GLY A 74 -7.62 6.77 -6.26
CA GLY A 74 -8.67 5.75 -6.32
C GLY A 74 -10.04 6.38 -6.62
N PRO A 75 -10.85 5.77 -7.51
CA PRO A 75 -12.11 6.34 -7.94
C PRO A 75 -13.06 6.54 -6.75
N VAL A 76 -13.91 7.56 -6.88
CA VAL A 76 -15.09 7.71 -6.03
C VAL A 76 -16.08 6.63 -6.49
N LEU A 77 -16.45 5.68 -5.63
CA LEU A 77 -17.54 4.75 -5.96
C LEU A 77 -18.85 5.59 -6.10
N SER A 78 -19.87 5.03 -6.73
CA SER A 78 -21.01 5.77 -7.30
C SER A 78 -21.79 6.70 -6.36
N ASP A 79 -21.60 6.58 -5.04
CA ASP A 79 -22.01 7.57 -4.05
C ASP A 79 -20.80 8.44 -3.66
N ARG A 80 -20.91 9.77 -3.79
CA ARG A 80 -19.79 10.72 -3.56
C ARG A 80 -19.15 10.70 -2.14
N SER A 81 -19.56 9.76 -1.29
CA SER A 81 -19.05 9.44 0.06
C SER A 81 -17.92 8.41 0.09
N SER A 82 -17.65 7.67 -0.99
CA SER A 82 -16.80 6.47 -0.97
C SER A 82 -15.56 6.61 -1.86
N LYS A 83 -14.58 7.40 -1.43
CA LYS A 83 -13.29 7.44 -2.12
C LYS A 83 -12.48 6.19 -1.80
N VAL A 84 -11.98 5.50 -2.83
CA VAL A 84 -10.95 4.47 -2.67
C VAL A 84 -9.67 5.14 -2.17
N ASP A 85 -9.15 4.70 -1.02
CA ASP A 85 -8.02 5.31 -0.32
C ASP A 85 -6.67 4.84 -0.88
N VAL A 86 -6.46 5.07 -2.18
CA VAL A 86 -5.24 4.68 -2.90
C VAL A 86 -4.73 5.86 -3.71
N ALA A 87 -3.43 6.10 -3.67
CA ALA A 87 -2.75 7.08 -4.52
C ALA A 87 -1.60 6.41 -5.27
N VAL A 88 -1.48 6.76 -6.56
CA VAL A 88 -0.39 6.29 -7.41
C VAL A 88 0.42 7.50 -7.88
N LEU A 89 1.70 7.47 -7.55
CA LEU A 89 2.64 8.56 -7.79
C LEU A 89 3.72 8.08 -8.75
N LYS A 90 4.16 8.96 -9.64
CA LYS A 90 5.37 8.78 -10.43
C LYS A 90 6.46 9.67 -9.85
N LEU A 91 7.49 9.06 -9.27
CA LEU A 91 8.66 9.80 -8.82
C LEU A 91 9.48 10.29 -10.01
N TRP A 92 10.12 11.46 -9.85
CA TRP A 92 11.00 12.00 -10.88
C TRP A 92 12.35 11.29 -10.91
N ASN A 93 12.79 10.76 -9.77
CA ASN A 93 13.94 9.88 -9.64
C ASN A 93 13.46 8.47 -9.25
N SER A 94 14.04 7.44 -9.88
CA SER A 94 13.81 6.07 -9.46
C SER A 94 14.44 5.80 -8.10
N LEU A 95 13.70 5.08 -7.26
CA LEU A 95 14.25 4.52 -6.03
C LEU A 95 15.09 3.27 -6.39
N PRO A 96 16.15 2.95 -5.63
CA PRO A 96 16.90 1.72 -5.82
C PRO A 96 16.05 0.53 -5.38
N THR A 97 15.28 -0.02 -6.32
CA THR A 97 14.43 -1.17 -6.09
C THR A 97 15.14 -2.47 -6.49
N GLY A 98 14.81 -3.57 -5.80
CA GLY A 98 15.30 -4.90 -6.14
C GLY A 98 14.60 -5.49 -7.37
N ALA A 99 14.54 -6.83 -7.44
CA ALA A 99 13.80 -7.53 -8.50
C ALA A 99 12.33 -7.10 -8.56
N SER A 100 11.75 -7.11 -9.77
CA SER A 100 10.31 -6.85 -9.98
C SER A 100 9.46 -7.86 -9.24
N VAL A 101 8.27 -7.43 -8.80
CA VAL A 101 7.33 -8.26 -8.05
C VAL A 101 5.99 -8.26 -8.79
N ALA A 102 5.40 -9.44 -8.92
CA ALA A 102 4.06 -9.58 -9.46
C ALA A 102 2.99 -8.89 -8.61
N VAL A 103 2.07 -8.22 -9.30
CA VAL A 103 0.98 -7.48 -8.71
C VAL A 103 -0.34 -8.05 -9.23
N SER A 104 -1.11 -8.69 -8.35
CA SER A 104 -2.40 -9.31 -8.68
C SER A 104 -3.06 -9.84 -7.43
N SER A 105 -4.37 -9.72 -7.29
CA SER A 105 -5.17 -10.43 -6.29
C SER A 105 -5.66 -11.82 -6.75
N ALA A 106 -5.35 -12.22 -8.00
CA ALA A 106 -5.79 -13.50 -8.54
C ALA A 106 -5.15 -14.69 -7.82
N GLY A 107 -5.99 -15.62 -7.36
CA GLY A 107 -5.59 -16.78 -6.57
C GLY A 107 -5.56 -16.54 -5.06
N LEU A 108 -5.99 -15.37 -4.59
CA LEU A 108 -6.27 -15.13 -3.19
C LEU A 108 -7.61 -15.79 -2.81
N VAL A 109 -7.61 -16.56 -1.72
CA VAL A 109 -8.80 -17.31 -1.26
C VAL A 109 -9.11 -17.05 0.21
N ASP A 110 -10.38 -17.10 0.59
CA ASP A 110 -10.82 -16.91 1.98
C ASP A 110 -10.13 -17.92 2.92
N GLY A 111 -9.69 -17.44 4.09
CA GLY A 111 -8.93 -18.22 5.07
C GLY A 111 -7.43 -18.28 4.79
N GLN A 112 -6.95 -17.71 3.68
CA GLN A 112 -5.53 -17.73 3.33
C GLN A 112 -4.70 -16.79 4.20
N VAL A 113 -3.48 -17.23 4.50
CA VAL A 113 -2.46 -16.40 5.16
C VAL A 113 -2.00 -15.28 4.24
N VAL A 114 -2.02 -14.06 4.77
CA VAL A 114 -1.46 -12.87 4.12
C VAL A 114 -0.39 -12.24 5.00
N HIS A 115 0.52 -11.50 4.36
CA HIS A 115 1.56 -10.72 5.00
C HIS A 115 1.36 -9.24 4.66
N ILE A 116 1.21 -8.43 5.68
CA ILE A 116 1.00 -6.99 5.58
C ILE A 116 2.32 -6.30 5.95
N LEU A 117 2.88 -5.53 5.02
CA LEU A 117 4.21 -4.93 5.18
C LEU A 117 4.10 -3.43 5.43
N GLY A 118 4.93 -2.90 6.31
CA GLY A 118 5.00 -1.46 6.53
C GLY A 118 5.79 -1.05 7.76
N PHE A 119 5.58 0.19 8.19
CA PHE A 119 6.37 0.85 9.23
C PHE A 119 5.48 1.36 10.37
N PRO A 120 5.26 0.53 11.40
CA PRO A 120 4.50 0.91 12.59
C PRO A 120 5.03 2.18 13.26
N THR A 121 4.17 3.15 13.54
CA THR A 121 4.58 4.42 14.20
C THR A 121 5.12 4.23 15.62
N ALA A 122 4.77 3.13 16.28
CA ALA A 122 5.25 2.80 17.63
C ALA A 122 6.70 2.30 17.65
N LYS A 123 7.29 1.97 16.49
CA LYS A 123 8.67 1.51 16.39
C LYS A 123 9.56 2.67 15.92
N SER A 124 10.60 2.97 16.69
CA SER A 124 11.56 4.03 16.40
C SER A 124 12.51 3.75 15.22
N ALA A 125 12.43 2.56 14.62
CA ALA A 125 13.28 2.13 13.52
C ALA A 125 12.55 2.20 12.16
N PHE A 126 12.77 3.28 11.43
CA PHE A 126 12.35 3.42 10.02
C PHE A 126 13.17 2.55 9.05
N SER A 127 14.21 1.87 9.54
CA SER A 127 15.15 1.09 8.75
C SER A 127 14.70 -0.33 8.45
N THR A 128 13.64 -0.82 9.11
CA THR A 128 13.24 -2.24 9.02
C THR A 128 11.75 -2.35 8.75
N VAL A 129 11.41 -2.93 7.60
CA VAL A 129 10.02 -3.28 7.26
C VAL A 129 9.49 -4.27 8.31
N THR A 130 8.38 -3.91 8.96
CA THR A 130 7.63 -4.85 9.80
C THR A 130 6.71 -5.67 8.91
N VAL A 131 6.62 -6.96 9.21
CA VAL A 131 5.65 -7.88 8.60
C VAL A 131 4.64 -8.27 9.67
N VAL A 132 3.36 -7.97 9.43
CA VAL A 132 2.24 -8.46 10.21
C VAL A 132 1.60 -9.59 9.43
N THR A 133 1.44 -10.76 10.04
CA THR A 133 0.71 -11.87 9.43
C THR A 133 -0.76 -11.78 9.81
N GLY A 134 -1.64 -12.03 8.85
CA GLY A 134 -3.08 -12.09 9.08
C GLY A 134 -3.75 -13.16 8.23
N THR A 135 -5.06 -13.27 8.39
CA THR A 135 -5.91 -14.18 7.62
C THR A 135 -6.86 -13.38 6.76
N PHE A 136 -6.88 -13.61 5.45
CA PHE A 136 -7.85 -12.98 4.55
C PHE A 136 -9.25 -13.53 4.80
N THR A 137 -10.24 -12.66 5.00
CA THR A 137 -11.63 -13.01 5.33
C THR A 137 -12.63 -12.63 4.24
N GLY A 138 -12.11 -12.31 3.05
CA GLY A 138 -12.89 -12.07 1.84
C GLY A 138 -12.97 -10.61 1.44
N PHE A 139 -13.60 -10.40 0.29
CA PHE A 139 -13.91 -9.06 -0.21
C PHE A 139 -15.21 -8.52 0.42
N ARG A 140 -15.28 -7.21 0.57
CA ARG A 140 -16.48 -6.42 0.87
C ARG A 140 -16.67 -5.39 -0.26
N ASP A 141 -17.91 -5.02 -0.54
CA ASP A 141 -18.33 -3.99 -1.51
C ASP A 141 -17.70 -4.09 -2.91
N GLU A 142 -18.48 -4.54 -3.90
CA GLU A 142 -18.12 -4.60 -5.33
C GLU A 142 -16.65 -5.01 -5.60
N GLU A 143 -16.15 -5.96 -4.81
CA GLU A 143 -14.78 -6.53 -4.88
C GLU A 143 -13.61 -5.54 -4.72
N SER A 144 -13.85 -4.34 -4.18
CA SER A 144 -12.79 -3.33 -4.03
C SER A 144 -12.10 -3.41 -2.67
N CYS A 145 -12.83 -3.83 -1.63
CA CYS A 145 -12.33 -3.83 -0.26
C CYS A 145 -11.95 -5.24 0.18
N MET A 146 -10.74 -5.40 0.70
CA MET A 146 -10.22 -6.65 1.25
C MET A 146 -10.22 -6.57 2.77
N HIS A 147 -10.76 -7.58 3.45
CA HIS A 147 -10.77 -7.66 4.91
C HIS A 147 -9.82 -8.75 5.41
N PHE A 148 -9.18 -8.47 6.55
CA PHE A 148 -8.24 -9.40 7.18
C PHE A 148 -8.40 -9.41 8.69
N GLU A 149 -8.25 -10.58 9.30
CA GLU A 149 -7.98 -10.69 10.73
C GLU A 149 -6.48 -10.52 10.96
N ALA A 150 -6.11 -9.36 11.51
CA ALA A 150 -4.72 -8.97 11.75
C ALA A 150 -4.67 -7.87 12.82
N GLU A 151 -3.51 -7.74 13.49
CA GLU A 151 -3.30 -6.67 14.46
C GLU A 151 -3.22 -5.31 13.75
N ALA A 152 -4.26 -4.48 13.94
CA ALA A 152 -4.32 -3.14 13.39
C ALA A 152 -3.18 -2.29 13.94
N THR A 153 -2.26 -1.88 13.06
CA THR A 153 -1.05 -1.17 13.47
C THR A 153 -0.93 0.16 12.74
N LYS A 154 -0.96 1.27 13.49
CA LYS A 154 -0.77 2.63 12.94
C LYS A 154 0.57 2.74 12.20
N GLY A 155 0.57 3.35 11.03
CA GLY A 155 1.76 3.51 10.18
C GLY A 155 1.88 2.47 9.05
N MET A 156 1.05 1.42 9.08
CA MET A 156 0.97 0.44 7.99
C MET A 156 0.17 0.94 6.79
N SER A 157 -0.61 2.03 6.92
CA SER A 157 -1.38 2.64 5.83
C SER A 157 -0.51 2.88 4.60
N GLY A 158 -1.01 2.48 3.43
CA GLY A 158 -0.31 2.53 2.16
C GLY A 158 0.68 1.39 1.91
N GLY A 159 0.90 0.50 2.89
CA GLY A 159 1.74 -0.67 2.74
C GLY A 159 1.11 -1.78 1.89
N PRO A 160 1.92 -2.70 1.31
CA PRO A 160 1.39 -3.77 0.48
C PRO A 160 0.84 -4.92 1.33
N VAL A 161 -0.26 -5.51 0.86
CA VAL A 161 -0.75 -6.83 1.28
C VAL A 161 -0.19 -7.88 0.33
N VAL A 162 0.45 -8.90 0.88
CA VAL A 162 1.16 -9.94 0.13
C VAL A 162 0.57 -11.31 0.45
N PHE A 163 0.45 -12.17 -0.55
CA PHE A 163 0.05 -13.57 -0.38
C PHE A 163 0.83 -14.46 -1.34
N VAL A 164 0.79 -15.76 -1.11
CA VAL A 164 1.37 -16.78 -2.01
C VAL A 164 0.23 -17.58 -2.61
N PRO A 165 -0.07 -17.44 -3.92
CA PRO A 165 -1.19 -18.16 -4.56
C PRO A 165 -1.13 -19.66 -4.31
N GLU A 166 -2.28 -20.28 -4.02
CA GLU A 166 -2.36 -21.73 -3.85
C GLU A 166 -2.27 -22.45 -5.21
N GLY A 167 -1.83 -23.72 -5.18
CA GLY A 167 -1.95 -24.63 -6.32
C GLY A 167 -0.79 -24.64 -7.32
N GLN A 168 0.33 -23.95 -7.08
CA GLN A 168 1.54 -24.08 -7.91
C GLN A 168 2.78 -24.37 -7.06
N SER A 169 3.55 -25.37 -7.47
CA SER A 169 4.76 -25.84 -6.77
C SER A 169 5.91 -24.81 -6.72
N SER A 170 5.73 -23.65 -7.38
CA SER A 170 6.68 -22.53 -7.43
C SER A 170 6.00 -21.17 -7.23
N SER A 171 4.83 -21.11 -6.56
CA SER A 171 4.07 -19.87 -6.41
C SER A 171 4.92 -18.75 -5.80
N GLU A 172 5.26 -17.74 -6.60
CA GLU A 172 5.91 -16.53 -6.09
C GLU A 172 4.88 -15.64 -5.38
N PRO A 173 5.24 -15.05 -4.23
CA PRO A 173 4.48 -13.99 -3.57
C PRO A 173 4.01 -12.90 -4.53
N ARG A 174 2.76 -12.47 -4.35
CA ARG A 174 2.15 -11.38 -5.12
C ARG A 174 1.64 -10.30 -4.18
N ILE A 175 1.68 -9.06 -4.65
CA ILE A 175 1.01 -7.95 -3.97
C ILE A 175 -0.46 -7.96 -4.41
N ALA A 176 -1.37 -8.12 -3.46
CA ALA A 176 -2.82 -8.18 -3.68
C ALA A 176 -3.54 -6.86 -3.39
N GLY A 177 -2.99 -6.01 -2.53
CA GLY A 177 -3.69 -4.80 -2.11
C GLY A 177 -2.82 -3.75 -1.43
N VAL A 178 -3.45 -2.61 -1.17
CA VAL A 178 -2.89 -1.44 -0.50
C VAL A 178 -3.63 -1.25 0.82
N VAL A 179 -2.92 -1.36 1.95
CA VAL A 179 -3.51 -1.17 3.28
C VAL A 179 -4.14 0.20 3.37
N ALA A 180 -5.40 0.24 3.79
CA ALA A 180 -6.13 1.46 4.06
C ALA A 180 -6.58 1.46 5.52
N HIS A 181 -6.59 2.64 6.13
CA HIS A 181 -7.13 2.78 7.48
C HIS A 181 -7.94 4.06 7.54
N ILE A 182 -9.25 3.94 7.30
CA ILE A 182 -10.17 5.04 7.54
C ILE A 182 -11.43 4.49 8.24
N PRO A 183 -11.72 4.92 9.48
CA PRO A 183 -12.95 4.57 10.21
C PRO A 183 -14.25 4.98 9.50
N SER A 184 -14.16 5.86 8.49
CA SER A 184 -15.28 6.45 7.75
C SER A 184 -15.29 6.16 6.24
N THR A 185 -14.48 5.22 5.74
CA THR A 185 -14.60 4.71 4.35
C THR A 185 -15.58 3.54 4.25
N PRO A 186 -16.08 3.20 3.04
CA PRO A 186 -16.77 1.92 2.82
C PRO A 186 -15.97 0.71 3.35
N CYS A 187 -14.63 0.74 3.25
CA CYS A 187 -13.72 -0.22 3.91
C CYS A 187 -13.64 -0.12 5.45
N SER A 188 -14.62 0.49 6.13
CA SER A 188 -14.62 0.59 7.58
C SER A 188 -14.62 -0.80 8.21
N VAL A 189 -13.72 -1.01 9.17
CA VAL A 189 -13.63 -2.25 9.92
C VAL A 189 -14.53 -2.18 11.14
N PRO A 190 -15.51 -3.10 11.29
CA PRO A 190 -16.44 -3.07 12.41
C PRO A 190 -15.82 -3.58 13.72
N LEU A 191 -14.64 -4.18 13.67
CA LEU A 191 -14.02 -4.87 14.81
C LEU A 191 -12.61 -4.34 15.12
N PRO A 192 -12.19 -4.34 16.39
CA PRO A 192 -10.90 -3.78 16.83
C PRO A 192 -9.65 -4.47 16.24
N SER A 193 -9.79 -5.68 15.73
CA SER A 193 -8.72 -6.56 15.24
C SER A 193 -8.88 -6.93 13.76
N THR A 194 -9.54 -6.07 13.00
CA THR A 194 -9.68 -6.23 11.54
C THR A 194 -8.89 -5.12 10.85
N MET A 195 -8.15 -5.49 9.81
CA MET A 195 -7.53 -4.55 8.88
C MET A 195 -8.27 -4.58 7.55
N ALA A 196 -8.23 -3.45 6.84
CA ALA A 196 -8.75 -3.35 5.48
C ALA A 196 -7.64 -2.93 4.50
N ALA A 197 -7.81 -3.34 3.26
CA ALA A 197 -7.00 -2.88 2.14
C ALA A 197 -7.88 -2.72 0.92
N TYR A 198 -7.45 -1.92 -0.05
CA TYR A 198 -8.06 -1.91 -1.36
C TYR A 198 -7.33 -2.88 -2.29
N ASP A 199 -8.08 -3.57 -3.15
CA ASP A 199 -7.52 -4.43 -4.19
C ASP A 199 -6.53 -3.63 -5.05
N ILE A 200 -5.37 -4.22 -5.31
CA ILE A 200 -4.30 -3.57 -6.06
C ILE A 200 -4.68 -3.23 -7.50
N ARG A 201 -5.69 -3.91 -8.07
CA ARG A 201 -6.30 -3.55 -9.36
C ARG A 201 -6.75 -2.09 -9.37
N ARG A 202 -7.20 -1.55 -8.23
CA ARG A 202 -7.58 -0.14 -8.08
C ARG A 202 -6.41 0.83 -8.25
N ALA A 203 -5.18 0.41 -7.97
CA ALA A 203 -3.98 1.19 -8.30
C ALA A 203 -3.63 1.04 -9.79
N ILE A 204 -3.76 -0.16 -10.35
CA ILE A 204 -3.44 -0.44 -11.75
C ILE A 204 -4.40 0.29 -12.70
N ASP A 205 -5.69 0.38 -12.38
CA ASP A 205 -6.70 1.06 -13.19
C ASP A 205 -6.43 2.58 -13.35
N LEU A 206 -5.51 3.14 -12.56
CA LEU A 206 -5.15 4.56 -12.58
C LEU A 206 -3.98 4.90 -13.52
N ILE A 207 -3.32 3.91 -14.14
CA ILE A 207 -2.04 4.09 -14.84
C ILE A 207 -1.98 3.47 -16.24
#